data_AF-A0A7X6XY09-F1
#
_entry.id   AF-A0A7X6XY09-F1
#
_cell.length_a   1.000
_cell.length_b   1.000
_cell.length_c   1.000
_cell.angle_alpha   90.00
_cell.angle_beta   90.00
_cell.angle_gamma   90.00
#
_symmetry.space_group_name_H-M   'P 1'
#
loop_
_entity.id
_entity.type
_entity.pdbx_description
1 polymer ?
#
loop_
_entity_poly.entity_id
_entity_poly.type
_entity_poly.pdbx_seq_one_letter_code
_entity_poly.pdbx_strand_id
1 'polypeptide(L)'
;MNVYDFDKTIYADDSSVDFYKFNLKRNPKLAKYWPQQAKAALDYKRNKITKTEMKTIFYRYFQDVDNMEQTILDFWEAHEHKLMDWYLHQKQDSDV
;
A
#
# COMPACT_ATOMS: atom_id res chain seq x y z
N MET A 1 10.13 12.31 20.64
CA MET A 1 10.01 12.02 19.20
C MET A 1 10.39 10.57 19.01
N ASN A 2 9.40 9.71 18.82
CA ASN A 2 9.62 8.33 18.44
C ASN A 2 9.55 8.25 16.92
N VAL A 3 10.36 7.38 16.33
CA VAL A 3 10.33 7.09 14.89
C VAL A 3 10.01 5.62 14.75
N TYR A 4 8.82 5.33 14.23
CA TYR A 4 8.34 3.97 14.02
C TYR A 4 8.25 3.71 12.52
N ASP A 5 8.57 2.49 12.11
CA ASP A 5 8.11 2.02 10.81
C ASP A 5 6.58 1.90 10.86
N PHE A 6 5.90 2.06 9.73
CA PHE A 6 4.45 1.94 9.70
C PHE A 6 4.04 0.47 9.56
N ASP A 7 4.47 -0.14 8.46
CA ASP A 7 4.14 -1.51 8.12
C ASP A 7 4.80 -2.48 9.12
N LYS A 8 4.04 -3.51 9.54
CA LYS A 8 4.46 -4.54 10.52
C LYS A 8 4.92 -4.03 11.89
N THR A 9 4.68 -2.76 12.18
CA THR A 9 5.01 -2.13 13.47
C THR A 9 3.77 -1.43 14.01
N ILE A 10 3.36 -0.30 13.42
CA ILE A 10 2.11 0.39 13.77
C ILE A 10 0.91 -0.35 13.16
N TYR A 11 1.04 -0.78 11.92
CA TYR A 11 0.04 -1.56 11.20
C TYR A 11 0.42 -3.04 11.23
N ALA A 12 -0.53 -3.92 11.49
CA ALA A 12 -0.26 -5.36 11.70
C ALA A 12 0.43 -6.03 10.51
N ASP A 13 0.03 -5.64 9.31
CA ASP A 13 0.43 -6.26 8.05
C ASP A 13 1.23 -5.26 7.19
N ASP A 14 1.20 -5.45 5.87
CA ASP A 14 1.71 -4.51 4.87
C ASP A 14 0.52 -3.74 4.29
N SER A 15 0.44 -2.45 4.64
CA SER A 15 -0.66 -1.58 4.22
C SER A 15 -0.71 -1.40 2.70
N SER A 16 0.43 -1.44 2.01
CA SER A 16 0.47 -1.35 0.54
C SER A 16 -0.20 -2.55 -0.12
N VAL A 17 0.00 -3.75 0.44
CA VAL A 17 -0.63 -4.99 -0.07
C VAL A 17 -2.13 -4.98 0.19
N ASP A 18 -2.56 -4.57 1.38
CA ASP A 18 -3.98 -4.51 1.73
C ASP A 18 -4.71 -3.43 0.92
N PHE A 19 -4.10 -2.25 0.75
CA PHE A 19 -4.64 -1.20 -0.10
C PHE A 19 -4.76 -1.67 -1.56
N TYR A 20 -3.76 -2.40 -2.07
CA TYR A 20 -3.81 -2.98 -3.41
C TYR A 20 -4.96 -3.98 -3.58
N LYS A 21 -5.13 -4.91 -2.63
CA LYS A 21 -6.24 -5.87 -2.64
C LYS A 21 -7.60 -5.18 -2.52
N PHE A 22 -7.71 -4.16 -1.67
CA PHE A 22 -8.92 -3.37 -1.49
C PHE A 22 -9.36 -2.70 -2.79
N ASN A 23 -8.41 -2.04 -3.47
CA ASN A 23 -8.65 -1.41 -4.76
C ASN A 23 -9.03 -2.43 -5.85
N LEU A 24 -8.33 -3.56 -5.93
CA LEU A 24 -8.67 -4.63 -6.88
C LEU A 24 -10.06 -5.22 -6.66
N LYS A 25 -10.49 -5.37 -5.39
CA LYS A 25 -11.82 -5.90 -5.05
C LYS A 25 -12.93 -4.95 -5.49
N ARG A 26 -12.73 -3.63 -5.37
CA ARG A 26 -13.70 -2.60 -5.80
C ARG A 26 -13.68 -2.37 -7.31
N ASN A 27 -12.50 -2.40 -7.92
CA ASN A 27 -12.32 -2.19 -9.34
C ASN A 27 -11.47 -3.30 -9.96
N PRO A 28 -12.08 -4.43 -10.38
CA PRO A 28 -11.36 -5.53 -11.04
C PRO A 28 -10.66 -5.12 -12.34
N LYS A 29 -11.03 -3.97 -12.95
CA LYS A 29 -10.35 -3.46 -14.16
C LYS A 29 -8.88 -3.12 -13.91
N LEU A 30 -8.48 -2.87 -12.66
CA LEU A 30 -7.09 -2.66 -12.28
C LEU A 30 -6.22 -3.91 -12.56
N ALA A 31 -6.81 -5.10 -12.76
CA ALA A 31 -6.08 -6.28 -13.21
C ALA A 31 -5.38 -6.09 -14.57
N LYS A 32 -5.78 -5.09 -15.37
CA LYS A 32 -5.07 -4.72 -16.61
C LYS A 32 -3.60 -4.34 -16.40
N TYR A 33 -3.21 -3.96 -15.18
CA TYR A 33 -1.83 -3.64 -14.82
C TYR A 33 -0.98 -4.89 -14.54
N TRP A 34 -1.58 -6.07 -14.32
CA TRP A 34 -0.85 -7.29 -13.95
C TRP A 34 0.25 -7.69 -14.94
N PRO A 35 0.06 -7.64 -16.28
CA PRO A 35 1.13 -7.97 -17.20
C PRO A 35 2.36 -7.05 -17.02
N GLN A 36 2.12 -5.76 -16.79
CA GLN A 36 3.17 -4.78 -16.59
C GLN A 36 3.86 -4.96 -15.23
N GLN A 37 3.09 -5.20 -14.17
CA GLN A 37 3.61 -5.48 -12.82
C GLN A 37 4.43 -6.77 -12.78
N ALA A 38 3.94 -7.83 -13.42
CA ALA A 38 4.65 -9.11 -13.52
C ALA A 38 5.96 -8.95 -14.30
N LYS A 39 5.94 -8.20 -15.42
CA LYS A 39 7.15 -7.88 -16.16
C LYS A 39 8.17 -7.12 -15.31
N ALA A 40 7.73 -6.09 -14.57
CA ALA A 40 8.60 -5.31 -13.69
C ALA A 40 9.20 -6.18 -12.56
N ALA A 41 8.41 -7.07 -11.96
CA ALA A 41 8.90 -8.01 -10.95
C ALA A 41 9.96 -8.96 -11.52
N LEU A 42 9.76 -9.47 -12.75
CA LEU A 42 10.74 -10.32 -13.43
C LEU A 42 12.01 -9.55 -13.79
N ASP A 43 11.89 -8.31 -14.28
CA ASP A 43 13.03 -7.48 -14.62
C ASP A 43 13.83 -7.09 -13.37
N TYR A 44 13.15 -6.80 -12.25
CA TYR A 44 13.80 -6.58 -10.95
C TYR A 44 14.54 -7.83 -10.47
N LYS A 45 13.91 -9.01 -10.54
CA LYS A 45 14.55 -10.29 -10.18
C LYS A 45 15.77 -10.59 -11.04
N ARG A 46 15.81 -10.09 -12.28
CA ARG A 46 16.96 -10.19 -13.21
C ARG A 46 17.98 -9.07 -13.05
N ASN A 47 17.84 -8.22 -12.02
CA ASN A 47 18.68 -7.03 -11.78
C ASN A 47 18.73 -6.05 -12.96
N LYS A 48 17.69 -6.02 -13.81
CA LYS A 48 17.59 -5.10 -14.96
C LYS A 48 17.06 -3.73 -14.58
N ILE A 49 16.28 -3.67 -13.50
CA ILE A 49 15.72 -2.44 -12.95
C ILE A 49 15.94 -2.43 -11.44
N THR A 50 15.95 -1.24 -10.86
CA THR A 50 16.03 -1.01 -9.42
C THR A 50 14.70 -1.32 -8.73
N LYS A 51 14.75 -1.49 -7.39
CA LYS A 51 13.55 -1.65 -6.56
C LYS A 51 12.61 -0.44 -6.69
N THR A 52 13.18 0.77 -6.80
CA THR A 52 12.41 2.01 -6.98
C THR A 52 11.66 2.00 -8.30
N GLU A 53 12.31 1.67 -9.42
CA GLU A 53 11.65 1.59 -10.73
C GLU A 53 10.54 0.53 -10.75
N MET A 54 10.80 -0.63 -10.13
CA MET A 54 9.79 -1.68 -10.00
C MET A 54 8.57 -1.18 -9.22
N LYS A 55 8.77 -0.49 -8.08
CA LYS A 55 7.68 0.12 -7.31
C LYS A 55 6.94 1.19 -8.11
N THR A 56 7.64 2.07 -8.83
CA THR A 56 7.01 3.08 -9.69
C THR A 56 6.09 2.45 -10.72
N ILE A 57 6.50 1.35 -11.34
CA ILE A 57 5.64 0.60 -12.27
C ILE A 57 4.49 -0.08 -11.52
N PHE A 58 4.77 -0.66 -10.36
CA PHE A 58 3.77 -1.35 -9.55
C PHE A 58 2.60 -0.43 -9.17
N TYR A 59 2.90 0.79 -8.71
CA TYR A 59 1.92 1.77 -8.25
C TYR A 59 1.22 2.57 -9.37
N ARG A 60 1.48 2.28 -10.66
CA ARG A 60 0.79 2.95 -11.78
C ARG A 60 -0.73 2.77 -11.74
N TYR A 61 -1.23 1.72 -11.09
CA TYR A 61 -2.65 1.50 -10.93
C TYR A 61 -3.36 2.61 -10.15
N PHE A 62 -2.64 3.40 -9.34
CA PHE A 62 -3.20 4.57 -8.65
C PHE A 62 -3.79 5.60 -9.60
N GLN A 63 -3.31 5.67 -10.85
CA GLN A 63 -3.83 6.58 -11.88
C GLN A 63 -5.27 6.25 -12.28
N ASP A 64 -5.71 5.02 -12.02
CA ASP A 64 -7.03 4.50 -12.35
C ASP A 64 -7.90 4.28 -11.11
N VAL A 65 -7.50 4.84 -9.98
CA VAL A 65 -8.33 4.95 -8.79
C VAL A 65 -9.11 6.25 -8.90
N ASP A 66 -10.40 6.15 -9.24
CA ASP A 66 -11.24 7.29 -9.62
C ASP A 66 -11.28 8.39 -8.54
N ASN A 67 -11.54 8.04 -7.28
CA ASN A 67 -11.58 8.97 -6.16
C ASN A 67 -10.64 8.48 -5.06
N MET A 68 -9.39 8.94 -5.12
CA MET A 68 -8.35 8.53 -4.16
C MET A 68 -8.70 8.93 -2.72
N GLU A 69 -9.21 10.15 -2.50
CA GLU A 69 -9.56 10.63 -1.16
C GLU A 69 -10.63 9.76 -0.51
N GLN A 70 -11.74 9.53 -1.22
CA GLN A 70 -12.80 8.65 -0.71
C GLN A 70 -12.31 7.20 -0.54
N THR A 71 -11.47 6.72 -1.46
CA THR A 71 -10.90 5.37 -1.38
C THR A 71 -10.04 5.20 -0.12
N ILE A 72 -9.29 6.22 0.27
CA ILE A 72 -8.50 6.22 1.50
C ILE A 72 -9.41 6.18 2.73
N LEU A 73 -10.48 6.99 2.75
CA LEU A 73 -11.45 6.98 3.86
C LEU A 73 -12.09 5.59 4.00
N ASP A 74 -12.61 5.04 2.90
CA ASP A 74 -13.25 3.73 2.89
C ASP A 74 -12.25 2.60 3.23
N PHE A 75 -10.97 2.76 2.85
CA PHE A 75 -9.93 1.81 3.21
C PHE A 75 -9.70 1.79 4.72
N TRP A 76 -9.58 2.97 5.34
CA TRP A 76 -9.38 3.06 6.78
C TRP A 76 -10.60 2.59 7.55
N GLU A 77 -11.82 2.92 7.12
CA GLU A 77 -13.04 2.37 7.74
C GLU A 77 -13.03 0.83 7.76
N ALA A 78 -12.48 0.19 6.73
CA ALA A 78 -12.38 -1.26 6.65
C ALA A 78 -11.14 -1.87 7.35
N HIS A 79 -10.05 -1.13 7.55
CA HIS A 79 -8.74 -1.66 7.98
C HIS A 79 -8.16 -1.02 9.25
N GLU A 80 -8.84 -0.05 9.86
CA GLU A 80 -8.38 0.62 11.09
C GLU A 80 -8.15 -0.38 12.24
N HIS A 81 -8.94 -1.45 12.30
CA HIS A 81 -8.76 -2.55 13.24
C HIS A 81 -7.41 -3.28 13.15
N LYS A 82 -6.63 -3.05 12.09
CA LYS A 82 -5.26 -3.57 11.93
C LYS A 82 -4.20 -2.65 12.51
N LEU A 83 -4.55 -1.47 13.01
CA LEU A 83 -3.65 -0.66 13.81
C LEU A 83 -3.41 -1.35 15.14
N MET A 84 -2.15 -1.42 15.53
CA MET A 84 -1.75 -2.11 16.73
C MET A 84 -2.16 -1.34 17.99
N ASP A 85 -2.84 -2.03 18.91
CA ASP A 85 -3.31 -1.44 20.16
C ASP A 85 -2.19 -0.76 20.95
N TRP A 86 -0.99 -1.36 20.99
CA TRP A 86 0.16 -0.78 21.71
C TRP A 86 0.50 0.63 21.19
N TYR A 87 0.40 0.87 19.89
CA TYR A 87 0.64 2.18 19.30
C TYR A 87 -0.49 3.15 19.62
N LEU A 88 -1.76 2.72 19.53
CA LEU A 88 -2.91 3.57 19.84
C LEU A 88 -2.89 4.12 21.28
N HIS A 89 -2.42 3.32 22.24
CA HIS A 89 -2.33 3.73 23.65
C HIS A 89 -1.22 4.74 23.96
N GLN A 90 -0.22 4.87 23.09
CA GLN A 90 0.95 5.72 23.33
C GLN A 90 1.17 6.77 22.24
N LYS A 91 0.26 6.84 21.25
CA LYS A 91 0.32 7.77 20.13
C LYS A 91 0.48 9.19 20.67
N GLN A 92 1.55 9.87 20.27
CA GLN A 92 1.80 11.26 20.61
C GLN A 92 1.62 12.13 19.38
N ASP A 93 1.16 13.37 19.58
CA ASP A 93 1.03 14.35 18.49
C ASP A 93 2.39 14.69 17.83
N SER A 94 3.50 14.33 18.47
CA SER A 94 4.87 14.53 17.98
C SER A 94 5.49 13.32 17.27
N ASP A 95 4.76 12.22 17.12
CA ASP A 95 5.22 11.07 16.36
C ASP A 95 5.27 11.41 14.86
N VAL A 96 6.34 10.98 14.18
CA VAL A 96 6.65 11.32 12.77
C VAL A 96 6.78 10.06 11.93
#